data_AF-A0A7W1SNQ0-F1
#
_entry.id   AF-A0A7W1SNQ0-F1
#
_cell.length_a   1.000
_cell.length_b   1.000
_cell.length_c   1.000
_cell.angle_alpha   90.00
_cell.angle_beta   90.00
_cell.angle_gamma   90.00
#
_symmetry.space_group_name_H-M   'P 1'
#
loop_
_entity.id
_entity.type
_entity.pdbx_description
1 polymer ?
#
loop_
_entity_poly.entity_id
_entity_poly.type
_entity_poly.pdbx_seq_one_letter_code
_entity_poly.pdbx_strand_id
1 'polypeptide(L)'
;MTGSLPIDLQFKGIGRLHLRSGTMKRQVRDAMRAMLRTLYQIGRHDVLRDLKANKITVLQVYDRYRTGQLAELPTGELMRPLPAAWGEWLEQKEIAARTRRDYGEAWTRLGAGEAATFLDLPGLLQAHRKASLGVRARTFNKDRAALLAFVHSVLGEAHWLALACRRVSQLKVAKDRRLPFHPLTVEQAKALGQRLAPHHARTFWLLCLTGMRPEEAFEEIGNRWEAEADGIRIHGTKSSAAERVVPRVGLLVKPSTKRQAFYQAIRAASGKTVAPYDCRRTYAQWLDLVRVPQFRQSYYLGHGPKNLDQLYQRMRACGEYLREDAAALGHLVGEAVALRVVR
;
A
#
# COMPACT_ATOMS: atom_id res chain seq x y z
N MET A 1 -15.65 -38.53 -36.76
CA MET A 1 -15.48 -37.36 -35.87
C MET A 1 -16.76 -36.54 -35.93
N THR A 2 -17.64 -36.69 -34.94
CA THR A 2 -18.90 -35.94 -34.86
C THR A 2 -18.58 -34.49 -34.49
N GLY A 3 -18.79 -33.56 -35.42
CA GLY A 3 -18.52 -32.13 -35.22
C GLY A 3 -19.75 -31.39 -34.66
N SER A 4 -19.52 -30.45 -33.73
CA SER A 4 -20.60 -29.63 -33.16
C SER A 4 -21.38 -28.88 -34.25
N LEU A 5 -22.67 -28.65 -34.02
CA LEU A 5 -23.54 -28.02 -35.01
C LEU A 5 -23.06 -26.59 -35.36
N PRO A 6 -22.99 -26.21 -36.64
CA PRO A 6 -22.56 -24.87 -37.02
C PRO A 6 -23.66 -23.82 -36.75
N ILE A 7 -23.23 -22.58 -36.50
CA ILE A 7 -24.06 -21.40 -36.45
C ILE A 7 -23.57 -20.44 -37.53
N ASP A 8 -24.47 -20.05 -38.43
CA ASP A 8 -24.21 -19.06 -39.48
C ASP A 8 -25.28 -17.97 -39.42
N LEU A 9 -24.82 -16.73 -39.24
CA LEU A 9 -25.65 -15.53 -39.10
C LEU A 9 -24.93 -14.34 -39.74
N GLN A 10 -25.69 -13.36 -40.23
CA GLN A 10 -25.17 -12.11 -40.78
C GLN A 10 -25.82 -10.93 -40.08
N PHE A 11 -24.98 -9.98 -39.65
CA PHE A 11 -25.40 -8.76 -38.96
C PHE A 11 -24.85 -7.53 -39.66
N LYS A 12 -25.67 -6.50 -39.85
CA LYS A 12 -25.23 -5.22 -40.43
C LYS A 12 -24.23 -4.55 -39.48
N GLY A 13 -23.09 -4.10 -40.02
CA GLY A 13 -22.00 -3.47 -39.26
C GLY A 13 -21.01 -4.43 -38.57
N ILE A 14 -21.34 -5.73 -38.46
CA ILE A 14 -20.44 -6.75 -37.89
C ILE A 14 -19.99 -7.76 -38.96
N GLY A 15 -20.85 -8.04 -39.94
CA GLY A 15 -20.61 -8.99 -41.03
C GLY A 15 -21.13 -10.39 -40.71
N ARG A 16 -20.59 -11.39 -41.43
CA ARG A 16 -20.92 -12.81 -41.24
C ARG A 16 -20.21 -13.37 -39.99
N LEU A 17 -20.98 -14.05 -39.14
CA LEU A 17 -20.50 -14.87 -38.04
C LEU A 17 -20.70 -16.34 -38.40
N HIS A 18 -19.60 -17.06 -38.58
CA HIS A 18 -19.59 -18.51 -38.80
C HIS A 18 -18.89 -19.19 -37.63
N LEU A 19 -19.67 -19.80 -36.74
CA LEU A 19 -19.21 -20.32 -35.45
C LEU A 19 -19.51 -21.81 -35.30
N ARG A 20 -18.72 -22.50 -34.47
CA ARG A 20 -19.04 -23.84 -33.96
C ARG A 20 -19.79 -23.70 -32.63
N SER A 21 -20.95 -24.34 -32.51
CA SER A 21 -21.80 -24.19 -31.31
C SER A 21 -21.25 -24.87 -30.06
N GLY A 22 -20.29 -25.80 -30.20
CA GLY A 22 -19.78 -26.60 -29.08
C GLY A 22 -20.79 -27.62 -28.53
N THR A 23 -21.95 -27.80 -29.19
CA THR A 23 -22.98 -28.75 -28.79
C THR A 23 -23.51 -29.56 -29.97
N MET A 24 -24.03 -30.75 -29.68
CA MET A 24 -24.76 -31.60 -30.64
C MET A 24 -26.27 -31.41 -30.55
N LYS A 25 -26.76 -30.70 -29.53
CA LYS A 25 -28.20 -30.53 -29.28
C LYS A 25 -28.76 -29.40 -30.12
N ARG A 26 -29.65 -29.73 -31.06
CA ARG A 26 -30.28 -28.76 -31.98
C ARG A 26 -30.98 -27.62 -31.24
N GLN A 27 -31.73 -27.94 -30.19
CA GLN A 27 -32.45 -26.96 -29.38
C GLN A 27 -31.51 -25.94 -28.72
N VAL A 28 -30.37 -26.39 -28.20
CA VAL A 28 -29.37 -25.50 -27.59
C VAL A 28 -28.73 -24.59 -28.63
N ARG A 29 -28.38 -25.13 -29.81
CA ARG A 29 -27.90 -24.32 -30.93
C ARG A 29 -28.92 -23.25 -31.35
N ASP A 30 -30.19 -23.61 -31.46
CA ASP A 30 -31.23 -22.67 -31.89
C ASP A 30 -31.46 -21.57 -30.84
N ALA A 31 -31.37 -21.90 -29.54
CA ALA A 31 -31.35 -20.93 -28.47
C ALA A 31 -30.12 -20.00 -28.52
N MET A 32 -28.93 -20.51 -28.85
CA MET A 32 -27.74 -19.68 -29.08
C MET A 32 -27.94 -18.72 -30.26
N ARG A 33 -28.57 -19.16 -31.37
CA ARG A 33 -28.87 -18.28 -32.50
C ARG A 33 -29.83 -17.14 -32.10
N ALA A 34 -30.85 -17.46 -31.30
CA ALA A 34 -31.77 -16.47 -30.77
C ALA A 34 -31.03 -15.46 -29.86
N MET A 35 -30.20 -15.96 -28.93
CA MET A 35 -29.33 -15.12 -28.09
C MET A 35 -28.50 -14.15 -28.93
N LEU A 36 -27.80 -14.60 -29.97
CA LEU A 36 -26.95 -13.73 -30.79
C LEU A 36 -27.75 -12.60 -31.46
N ARG A 37 -28.99 -12.88 -31.87
CA ARG A 37 -29.90 -11.84 -32.40
C ARG A 37 -30.32 -10.86 -31.32
N THR A 38 -30.62 -11.33 -30.11
CA THR A 38 -30.95 -10.47 -28.98
C THR A 38 -29.76 -9.57 -28.61
N LEU A 39 -28.54 -10.12 -28.52
CA LEU A 39 -27.32 -9.35 -28.23
C LEU A 39 -27.11 -8.22 -29.26
N TYR A 40 -27.39 -8.48 -30.53
CA TYR A 40 -27.34 -7.46 -31.57
C TYR A 40 -28.35 -6.34 -31.34
N GLN A 41 -29.59 -6.70 -31.02
CA GLN A 41 -30.70 -5.75 -30.79
C GLN A 41 -30.45 -4.85 -29.58
N ILE A 42 -29.88 -5.39 -28.50
CA ILE A 42 -29.58 -4.64 -27.27
C ILE A 42 -28.24 -3.89 -27.34
N GLY A 43 -27.58 -3.85 -28.51
CA GLY A 43 -26.35 -3.09 -28.72
C GLY A 43 -25.07 -3.73 -28.18
N ARG A 44 -25.08 -5.00 -27.77
CA ARG A 44 -23.88 -5.74 -27.35
C ARG A 44 -23.04 -6.23 -28.52
N HIS A 45 -22.66 -5.28 -29.37
CA HIS A 45 -21.87 -5.52 -30.58
C HIS A 45 -20.42 -5.86 -30.26
N ASP A 46 -19.92 -5.44 -29.09
CA ASP A 46 -18.64 -5.84 -28.51
C ASP A 46 -18.51 -7.37 -28.45
N VAL A 47 -19.49 -8.06 -27.84
CA VAL A 47 -19.50 -9.52 -27.69
C VAL A 47 -19.54 -10.21 -29.06
N LEU A 48 -20.33 -9.68 -30.00
CA LEU A 48 -20.44 -10.24 -31.35
C LEU A 48 -19.15 -10.07 -32.17
N ARG A 49 -18.44 -8.94 -32.02
CA ARG A 49 -17.12 -8.73 -32.64
C ARG A 49 -16.08 -9.67 -32.04
N ASP A 50 -16.10 -9.88 -30.72
CA ASP A 50 -15.17 -10.78 -30.04
C ASP A 50 -15.41 -12.25 -30.39
N LEU A 51 -16.67 -12.67 -30.55
CA LEU A 51 -17.03 -13.98 -31.09
C LEU A 51 -16.49 -14.16 -32.52
N LYS A 52 -16.67 -13.16 -33.38
CA LYS A 52 -16.16 -13.19 -34.76
C LYS A 52 -14.63 -13.28 -34.81
N ALA A 53 -13.95 -12.61 -33.88
CA ALA A 53 -12.50 -12.64 -33.75
C ALA A 53 -11.98 -13.88 -33.01
N ASN A 54 -12.83 -14.85 -32.66
CA ASN A 54 -12.51 -16.06 -31.90
C ASN A 54 -11.85 -15.78 -30.53
N LYS A 55 -12.10 -14.61 -29.93
CA LYS A 55 -11.58 -14.28 -28.59
C LYS A 55 -12.40 -14.91 -27.46
N ILE A 56 -13.67 -15.16 -27.74
CA ILE A 56 -14.63 -15.83 -26.84
C ILE A 56 -15.40 -16.88 -27.64
N THR A 57 -15.94 -17.88 -26.95
CA THR A 57 -16.75 -18.93 -27.58
C THR A 57 -18.25 -18.67 -27.37
N VAL A 58 -19.08 -19.13 -28.31
CA VAL A 58 -20.55 -18.98 -28.21
C VAL A 58 -21.12 -19.70 -26.99
N LEU A 59 -20.49 -20.80 -26.56
CA LEU A 59 -20.91 -21.55 -25.39
C LEU A 59 -20.68 -20.75 -24.10
N GLN A 60 -19.53 -20.09 -23.94
CA GLN A 60 -19.24 -19.22 -22.80
C GLN A 60 -20.23 -18.05 -22.69
N VAL A 61 -20.57 -17.43 -23.82
CA VAL A 61 -21.57 -16.35 -23.87
C VAL A 61 -22.96 -16.89 -23.50
N TYR A 62 -23.34 -18.05 -24.03
CA TYR A 62 -24.63 -18.67 -23.77
C TYR A 62 -24.83 -19.08 -22.31
N ASP A 63 -23.79 -19.62 -21.67
CA ASP A 63 -23.85 -19.99 -20.25
C ASP A 63 -24.10 -18.79 -19.32
N ARG A 64 -23.56 -17.62 -19.66
CA ARG A 64 -23.84 -16.38 -18.91
C ARG A 64 -25.18 -15.78 -19.27
N TYR A 65 -25.52 -15.76 -20.55
CA TYR A 65 -26.80 -15.26 -21.04
C TYR A 65 -28.01 -15.96 -20.39
N ARG A 66 -27.98 -17.30 -20.28
CA ARG A 66 -29.08 -18.08 -19.67
C ARG A 66 -29.31 -17.77 -18.19
N THR A 67 -28.33 -17.19 -17.50
CA THR A 67 -28.43 -16.78 -16.09
C THR A 67 -28.90 -15.33 -15.92
N GLY A 68 -29.25 -14.63 -17.01
CA GLY A 68 -29.72 -13.24 -16.97
C GLY A 68 -28.59 -12.22 -16.74
N GLN A 69 -27.33 -12.66 -16.73
CA GLN A 69 -26.16 -11.81 -16.45
C GLN A 69 -25.67 -11.07 -17.71
N LEU A 70 -26.55 -10.30 -18.35
CA LEU A 70 -26.22 -9.61 -19.61
C LEU A 70 -25.06 -8.62 -19.45
N ALA A 71 -24.95 -7.93 -18.31
CA ALA A 71 -23.85 -7.03 -18.04
C ALA A 71 -22.50 -7.76 -17.81
N GLU A 72 -22.52 -9.06 -17.51
CA GLU A 72 -21.35 -9.87 -17.14
C GLU A 72 -20.88 -10.79 -18.27
N LEU A 73 -21.37 -10.57 -19.50
CA LEU A 73 -20.97 -11.37 -20.65
C LEU A 73 -19.45 -11.26 -20.89
N PRO A 74 -18.78 -12.38 -21.23
CA PRO A 74 -17.36 -12.37 -21.50
C PRO A 74 -17.08 -11.50 -22.73
N THR A 75 -15.96 -10.78 -22.67
CA THR A 75 -15.37 -10.04 -23.79
C THR A 75 -13.93 -10.50 -23.96
N GLY A 76 -13.32 -10.21 -25.10
CA GLY A 76 -11.92 -10.54 -25.35
C GLY A 76 -10.98 -9.88 -24.34
N GLU A 77 -11.34 -8.70 -23.84
CA GLU A 77 -10.63 -8.03 -22.74
C GLU A 77 -10.68 -8.85 -21.45
N LEU A 78 -11.83 -9.42 -21.11
CA LEU A 78 -12.00 -10.24 -19.91
C LEU A 78 -11.34 -11.63 -20.02
N MET A 79 -11.11 -12.12 -21.24
CA MET A 79 -10.40 -13.38 -21.49
C MET A 79 -8.87 -13.23 -21.51
N ARG A 80 -8.36 -12.00 -21.40
CA ARG A 80 -6.93 -11.76 -21.35
C ARG A 80 -6.31 -12.48 -20.14
N PRO A 81 -5.13 -13.14 -20.31
CA PRO A 81 -4.42 -13.73 -19.18
C PRO A 81 -4.10 -12.70 -18.12
N LEU A 82 -4.53 -12.96 -16.88
CA LEU A 82 -4.30 -12.08 -15.75
C LEU A 82 -2.82 -11.85 -15.44
N PRO A 83 -1.92 -12.87 -15.46
CA PRO A 83 -0.52 -12.64 -15.14
C PRO A 83 0.11 -11.58 -16.06
N ALA A 84 -0.17 -11.68 -17.36
CA ALA A 84 0.31 -10.72 -18.36
C ALA A 84 -0.28 -9.31 -18.12
N ALA A 85 -1.60 -9.23 -17.92
CA ALA A 85 -2.27 -7.96 -17.65
C ALA A 85 -1.78 -7.28 -16.37
N TRP A 86 -1.52 -8.07 -15.31
CA TRP A 86 -0.96 -7.57 -14.06
C TRP A 86 0.45 -7.03 -14.23
N GLY A 87 1.32 -7.78 -14.94
CA GLY A 87 2.70 -7.38 -15.21
C GLY A 87 2.77 -6.06 -15.96
N GLU A 88 2.06 -5.95 -17.09
CA GLU A 88 2.01 -4.72 -17.89
C GLU A 88 1.48 -3.53 -17.09
N TRP A 89 0.40 -3.73 -16.31
CA TRP A 89 -0.12 -2.67 -15.45
C TRP A 89 0.90 -2.20 -14.41
N LEU A 90 1.64 -3.13 -13.80
CA LEU A 90 2.60 -2.82 -12.75
C LEU A 90 3.83 -2.05 -13.27
N GLU A 91 4.23 -2.31 -14.53
CA GLU A 91 5.29 -1.61 -15.23
C GLU A 91 4.90 -0.17 -15.58
N GLN A 92 3.67 0.02 -16.08
CA GLN A 92 3.16 1.33 -16.48
C GLN A 92 2.79 2.22 -15.29
N LYS A 93 2.55 1.64 -14.10
CA LYS A 93 2.14 2.40 -12.94
C LYS A 93 3.29 3.21 -12.33
N GLU A 94 3.10 4.52 -12.24
CA GLU A 94 3.99 5.42 -11.51
C GLU A 94 3.80 5.27 -9.99
N ILE A 95 4.55 4.35 -9.39
CA ILE A 95 4.53 4.08 -7.96
C ILE A 95 5.93 3.89 -7.42
N ALA A 96 6.11 4.16 -6.12
CA ALA A 96 7.35 3.90 -5.42
C ALA A 96 7.76 2.41 -5.51
N ALA A 97 9.07 2.15 -5.60
CA ALA A 97 9.62 0.79 -5.72
C ALA A 97 9.13 -0.17 -4.62
N ARG A 98 8.91 0.33 -3.40
CA ARG A 98 8.34 -0.46 -2.30
C ARG A 98 6.90 -0.89 -2.58
N THR A 99 6.05 0.04 -3.04
CA THR A 99 4.67 -0.28 -3.43
C THR A 99 4.63 -1.27 -4.58
N ARG A 100 5.54 -1.12 -5.56
CA ARG A 100 5.67 -2.07 -6.68
C ARG A 100 5.98 -3.48 -6.20
N ARG A 101 6.93 -3.61 -5.26
CA ARG A 101 7.25 -4.89 -4.61
C ARG A 101 6.04 -5.46 -3.85
N ASP A 102 5.38 -4.64 -3.02
CA ASP A 102 4.21 -5.06 -2.25
C ASP A 102 3.09 -5.59 -3.17
N TYR A 103 2.89 -4.97 -4.34
CA TYR A 103 1.94 -5.42 -5.36
C TYR A 103 2.39 -6.72 -6.01
N GLY A 104 3.66 -6.84 -6.40
CA GLY A 104 4.22 -8.10 -6.91
C GLY A 104 4.01 -9.27 -5.94
N GLU A 105 4.24 -9.06 -4.65
CA GLU A 105 3.99 -10.10 -3.65
C GLU A 105 2.49 -10.40 -3.44
N ALA A 106 1.62 -9.38 -3.58
CA ALA A 106 0.17 -9.58 -3.52
C ALA A 106 -0.31 -10.51 -4.63
N TRP A 107 0.27 -10.38 -5.84
CA TRP A 107 0.03 -11.28 -6.96
C TRP A 107 0.46 -12.72 -6.65
N THR A 108 1.69 -12.90 -6.15
CA THR A 108 2.18 -14.23 -5.75
C THR A 108 1.27 -14.88 -4.70
N ARG A 109 0.76 -14.10 -3.73
CA ARG A 109 -0.14 -14.60 -2.69
C ARG A 109 -1.55 -14.92 -3.20
N LEU A 110 -2.01 -14.27 -4.27
CA LEU A 110 -3.30 -14.57 -4.89
C LEU A 110 -3.32 -15.99 -5.46
N GLY A 111 -2.16 -16.51 -5.90
CA GLY A 111 -2.02 -17.86 -6.42
C GLY A 111 -2.76 -18.10 -7.74
N ALA A 112 -2.88 -17.06 -8.58
CA ALA A 112 -3.46 -17.19 -9.90
C ALA A 112 -2.56 -18.04 -10.81
N GLY A 113 -3.14 -19.01 -11.52
CA GLY A 113 -2.42 -19.79 -12.52
C GLY A 113 -2.16 -19.01 -13.81
N GLU A 114 -1.27 -19.53 -14.66
CA GLU A 114 -0.91 -18.96 -15.98
C GLU A 114 -2.13 -18.70 -16.88
N ALA A 115 -3.13 -19.60 -16.83
CA ALA A 115 -4.34 -19.52 -17.64
C ALA A 115 -5.48 -18.71 -16.99
N ALA A 116 -5.27 -18.12 -15.81
CA ALA A 116 -6.31 -17.37 -15.12
C ALA A 116 -6.68 -16.10 -15.90
N THR A 117 -7.96 -15.79 -15.95
CA THR A 117 -8.56 -14.65 -16.68
C THR A 117 -9.25 -13.70 -15.72
N PHE A 118 -9.65 -12.51 -16.17
CA PHE A 118 -10.33 -11.53 -15.31
C PHE A 118 -11.56 -12.13 -14.63
N LEU A 119 -12.28 -13.04 -15.28
CA LEU A 119 -13.45 -13.70 -14.72
C LEU A 119 -13.15 -14.54 -13.47
N ASP A 120 -11.90 -14.98 -13.28
CA ASP A 120 -11.47 -15.79 -12.15
C ASP A 120 -11.15 -14.95 -10.90
N LEU A 121 -10.94 -13.62 -11.05
CA LEU A 121 -10.51 -12.74 -9.96
C LEU A 121 -11.40 -12.80 -8.70
N PRO A 122 -12.75 -12.76 -8.78
CA PRO A 122 -13.58 -12.83 -7.58
C PRO A 122 -13.40 -14.14 -6.83
N GLY A 123 -13.27 -15.26 -7.56
CA GLY A 123 -13.04 -16.59 -6.99
C GLY A 123 -11.67 -16.69 -6.32
N LEU A 124 -10.62 -16.23 -7.00
CA LEU A 124 -9.25 -16.18 -6.47
C LEU A 124 -9.16 -15.31 -5.22
N LEU A 125 -9.78 -14.12 -5.24
CA LEU A 125 -9.80 -13.22 -4.10
C LEU A 125 -10.57 -13.80 -2.91
N GLN A 126 -11.67 -14.52 -3.16
CA GLN A 126 -12.42 -15.22 -2.12
C GLN A 126 -11.60 -16.38 -1.50
N ALA A 127 -10.87 -17.13 -2.33
CA ALA A 127 -9.96 -18.17 -1.85
C ALA A 127 -8.83 -17.60 -0.99
N HIS A 128 -8.19 -16.51 -1.45
CA HIS A 128 -7.17 -15.79 -0.68
C HIS A 128 -7.72 -15.25 0.65
N ARG A 129 -8.95 -14.71 0.64
CA ARG A 129 -9.63 -14.28 1.87
C ARG A 129 -9.77 -15.44 2.86
N LYS A 130 -10.24 -16.60 2.38
CA LYS A 130 -10.43 -17.80 3.21
C LYS A 130 -9.10 -18.26 3.83
N ALA A 131 -8.04 -18.32 3.03
CA ALA A 131 -6.70 -18.69 3.49
C ALA A 131 -6.11 -17.68 4.51
N SER A 132 -6.56 -16.42 4.47
CA SER A 132 -6.06 -15.35 5.33
C SER A 132 -6.80 -15.19 6.66
N LEU A 133 -7.93 -15.89 6.86
CA LEU A 133 -8.73 -15.84 8.09
C LEU A 133 -7.89 -16.29 9.30
N GLY A 134 -7.93 -15.51 10.39
CA GLY A 134 -7.19 -15.81 11.64
C GLY A 134 -5.67 -15.61 11.56
N VAL A 135 -5.07 -15.66 10.37
CA VAL A 135 -3.62 -15.61 10.18
C VAL A 135 -3.14 -14.23 9.76
N ARG A 136 -3.61 -13.73 8.60
CA ARG A 136 -3.01 -12.59 7.87
C ARG A 136 -4.02 -11.52 7.41
N ALA A 137 -4.97 -11.17 8.28
CA ALA A 137 -6.03 -10.19 7.96
C ALA A 137 -5.53 -8.86 7.35
N ARG A 138 -4.47 -8.27 7.91
CA ARG A 138 -3.91 -7.01 7.40
C ARG A 138 -3.28 -7.17 6.01
N THR A 139 -2.57 -8.27 5.77
CA THR A 139 -1.95 -8.57 4.48
C THR A 139 -3.03 -8.75 3.42
N PHE A 140 -4.05 -9.56 3.71
CA PHE A 140 -5.20 -9.71 2.82
C PHE A 140 -5.85 -8.37 2.46
N ASN A 141 -6.08 -7.49 3.44
CA ASN A 141 -6.70 -6.19 3.16
C ASN A 141 -5.83 -5.30 2.25
N LYS A 142 -4.50 -5.40 2.35
CA LYS A 142 -3.57 -4.72 1.43
C LYS A 142 -3.60 -5.34 0.04
N ASP A 143 -3.52 -6.66 -0.05
CA ASP A 143 -3.54 -7.40 -1.32
C ASP A 143 -4.84 -7.13 -2.07
N ARG A 144 -5.99 -7.15 -1.36
CA ARG A 144 -7.29 -6.76 -1.89
C ARG A 144 -7.30 -5.34 -2.44
N ALA A 145 -6.67 -4.38 -1.74
CA ALA A 145 -6.60 -3.00 -2.20
C ALA A 145 -5.77 -2.88 -3.48
N ALA A 146 -4.65 -3.61 -3.58
CA ALA A 146 -3.84 -3.68 -4.79
C ALA A 146 -4.64 -4.25 -5.97
N LEU A 147 -5.40 -5.33 -5.75
CA LEU A 147 -6.24 -5.96 -6.77
C LEU A 147 -7.38 -5.06 -7.23
N LEU A 148 -8.03 -4.33 -6.31
CA LEU A 148 -9.04 -3.35 -6.71
C LEU A 148 -8.43 -2.19 -7.51
N ALA A 149 -7.25 -1.71 -7.12
CA ALA A 149 -6.54 -0.68 -7.87
C ALA A 149 -6.16 -1.15 -9.29
N PHE A 150 -5.84 -2.43 -9.46
CA PHE A 150 -5.61 -3.05 -10.76
C PHE A 150 -6.89 -3.08 -11.59
N VAL A 151 -7.96 -3.69 -11.05
CA VAL A 151 -9.24 -3.83 -11.77
C VAL A 151 -9.83 -2.47 -12.15
N HIS A 152 -9.80 -1.49 -11.24
CA HIS A 152 -10.29 -0.13 -11.53
C HIS A 152 -9.48 0.53 -12.64
N SER A 153 -8.16 0.33 -12.65
CA SER A 153 -7.27 0.94 -13.63
C SER A 153 -7.42 0.35 -15.02
N VAL A 154 -7.72 -0.95 -15.11
CA VAL A 154 -7.84 -1.65 -16.39
C VAL A 154 -9.26 -1.59 -16.94
N LEU A 155 -10.27 -1.86 -16.10
CA LEU A 155 -11.67 -2.02 -16.53
C LEU A 155 -12.57 -0.85 -16.15
N GLY A 156 -12.10 0.05 -15.28
CA GLY A 156 -12.89 1.14 -14.73
C GLY A 156 -13.59 0.79 -13.40
N GLU A 157 -13.87 1.82 -12.60
CA GLU A 157 -14.46 1.67 -11.26
C GLU A 157 -15.90 1.15 -11.29
N ALA A 158 -16.69 1.55 -12.28
CA ALA A 158 -18.09 1.14 -12.44
C ALA A 158 -18.26 -0.26 -13.06
N HIS A 159 -17.15 -0.91 -13.46
CA HIS A 159 -17.22 -2.22 -14.09
C HIS A 159 -17.75 -3.29 -13.11
N TRP A 160 -18.62 -4.18 -13.58
CA TRP A 160 -19.26 -5.18 -12.73
C TRP A 160 -18.25 -6.06 -11.98
N LEU A 161 -17.10 -6.34 -12.61
CA LEU A 161 -16.03 -7.13 -12.00
C LEU A 161 -15.34 -6.39 -10.84
N ALA A 162 -15.22 -5.06 -10.92
CA ALA A 162 -14.75 -4.24 -9.81
C ALA A 162 -15.71 -4.36 -8.61
N LEU A 163 -17.02 -4.31 -8.88
CA LEU A 163 -18.05 -4.49 -7.86
C LEU A 163 -18.04 -5.91 -7.27
N ALA A 164 -17.85 -6.94 -8.11
CA ALA A 164 -17.75 -8.34 -7.66
C ALA A 164 -16.53 -8.54 -6.73
N CYS A 165 -15.36 -8.02 -7.08
CA CYS A 165 -14.18 -8.04 -6.22
C CYS A 165 -14.40 -7.23 -4.94
N ARG A 166 -15.11 -6.09 -5.02
CA ARG A 166 -15.42 -5.26 -3.84
C ARG A 166 -16.31 -6.00 -2.83
N ARG A 167 -17.24 -6.84 -3.30
CA ARG A 167 -18.12 -7.67 -2.44
C ARG A 167 -17.34 -8.68 -1.59
N VAL A 168 -16.13 -9.08 -2.01
CA VAL A 168 -15.24 -9.85 -1.14
C VAL A 168 -14.80 -8.94 0.02
N SER A 169 -15.43 -9.10 1.17
CA SER A 169 -15.29 -8.17 2.30
C SER A 169 -13.90 -8.18 2.91
N GLN A 170 -13.48 -7.03 3.45
CA GLN A 170 -12.25 -6.94 4.24
C GLN A 170 -12.33 -7.85 5.48
N LEU A 171 -11.16 -8.33 5.91
CA LEU A 171 -11.03 -9.04 7.17
C LEU A 171 -10.91 -8.03 8.31
N LYS A 172 -11.65 -8.28 9.40
CA LYS A 172 -11.52 -7.49 10.64
C LYS A 172 -10.09 -7.66 11.17
N VAL A 173 -9.40 -6.54 11.37
CA VAL A 173 -8.08 -6.53 11.99
C VAL A 173 -8.30 -6.30 13.48
N ALA A 174 -7.87 -7.25 14.31
CA ALA A 174 -7.89 -7.08 15.76
C ALA A 174 -7.19 -5.76 16.13
N LYS A 175 -7.87 -4.92 16.92
CA LYS A 175 -7.32 -3.63 17.37
C LYS A 175 -6.05 -3.81 18.21
N ASP A 176 -5.93 -5.00 18.81
CA ASP A 176 -4.95 -5.39 19.82
C ASP A 176 -3.56 -5.64 19.23
N ARG A 177 -3.43 -5.76 17.90
CA ARG A 177 -2.14 -5.82 17.19
C ARG A 177 -1.59 -4.43 16.83
N ARG A 178 -1.96 -3.38 17.57
CA ARG A 178 -1.17 -2.14 17.55
C ARG A 178 0.19 -2.49 18.11
N LEU A 179 1.27 -2.13 17.40
CA LEU A 179 2.63 -2.31 17.92
C LEU A 179 2.65 -1.78 19.36
N PRO A 180 3.13 -2.57 20.33
CA PRO A 180 3.17 -2.15 21.72
C PRO A 180 3.70 -0.72 21.82
N PHE A 181 2.97 0.14 22.53
CA PHE A 181 3.30 1.55 22.65
C PHE A 181 4.23 1.72 23.86
N HIS A 182 5.54 1.82 23.60
CA HIS A 182 6.56 1.88 24.65
C HIS A 182 7.45 3.11 24.52
N PRO A 183 6.90 4.34 24.62
CA PRO A 183 7.77 5.49 24.76
C PRO A 183 8.52 5.41 26.09
N LEU A 184 9.76 5.90 26.10
CA LEU A 184 10.67 5.78 27.23
C LEU A 184 10.63 7.05 28.09
N THR A 185 10.67 6.87 29.40
CA THR A 185 11.09 7.95 30.32
C THR A 185 12.56 8.33 30.06
N VAL A 186 12.99 9.48 30.55
CA VAL A 186 14.38 9.93 30.43
C VAL A 186 15.33 8.92 31.08
N GLU A 187 14.96 8.38 32.23
CA GLU A 187 15.72 7.41 33.01
C GLU A 187 15.83 6.08 32.26
N GLN A 188 14.72 5.60 31.68
CA GLN A 188 14.73 4.39 30.85
C GLN A 188 15.58 4.57 29.58
N ALA A 189 15.50 5.73 28.94
CA ALA A 189 16.32 6.03 27.77
C ALA A 189 17.82 6.10 28.12
N LYS A 190 18.17 6.71 29.26
CA LYS A 190 19.55 6.72 29.79
C LYS A 190 20.07 5.31 30.06
N ALA A 191 19.30 4.49 30.78
CA ALA A 191 19.66 3.12 31.10
C ALA A 191 19.82 2.25 29.83
N LEU A 192 18.93 2.40 28.84
CA LEU A 192 19.06 1.69 27.58
C LEU A 192 20.25 2.17 26.76
N GLY A 193 20.49 3.49 26.71
CA GLY A 193 21.63 4.09 26.02
C GLY A 193 22.97 3.57 26.55
N GLN A 194 23.10 3.37 27.87
CA GLN A 194 24.30 2.81 28.51
C GLN A 194 24.57 1.35 28.13
N ARG A 195 23.54 0.59 27.74
CA ARG A 195 23.66 -0.82 27.34
C ARG A 195 24.01 -0.99 25.86
N LEU A 196 23.97 0.08 25.07
CA LEU A 196 24.27 0.07 23.64
C LEU A 196 25.76 0.34 23.42
N ALA A 197 26.33 -0.28 22.39
CA ALA A 197 27.66 0.12 21.90
C ALA A 197 27.65 1.62 21.53
N PRO A 198 28.77 2.35 21.71
CA PRO A 198 28.78 3.81 21.59
C PRO A 198 28.15 4.35 20.30
N HIS A 199 28.48 3.75 19.15
CA HIS A 199 27.93 4.15 17.85
C HIS A 199 26.39 3.93 17.75
N HIS A 200 25.86 2.86 18.34
CA HIS A 200 24.41 2.62 18.42
C HIS A 200 23.73 3.55 19.42
N ALA A 201 24.40 3.88 20.53
CA ALA A 201 23.91 4.86 21.49
C ALA A 201 23.75 6.25 20.83
N ARG A 202 24.71 6.67 19.97
CA ARG A 202 24.59 7.93 19.21
C ARG A 202 23.34 7.94 18.33
N THR A 203 23.10 6.86 17.59
CA THR A 203 21.90 6.72 16.74
C THR A 203 20.61 6.66 17.57
N PHE A 204 20.64 5.99 18.72
CA PHE A 204 19.50 5.94 19.64
C PHE A 204 19.11 7.34 20.12
N TRP A 205 20.08 8.14 20.58
CA TRP A 205 19.84 9.52 21.01
C TRP A 205 19.43 10.43 19.86
N LEU A 206 20.03 10.29 18.68
CA LEU A 206 19.59 10.98 17.47
C LEU A 206 18.08 10.79 17.24
N LEU A 207 17.59 9.55 17.29
CA LEU A 207 16.18 9.26 17.08
C LEU A 207 15.28 9.78 18.21
N CYS A 208 15.73 9.69 19.48
CA CYS A 208 14.97 10.17 20.64
C CYS A 208 14.89 11.70 20.72
N LEU A 209 15.86 12.43 20.16
CA LEU A 209 15.95 13.89 20.28
C LEU A 209 15.43 14.64 19.04
N THR A 210 15.25 13.95 17.91
CA THR A 210 14.77 14.58 16.66
C THR A 210 13.42 14.06 16.21
N GLY A 211 12.98 12.91 16.73
CA GLY A 211 11.79 12.23 16.24
C GLY A 211 11.90 11.76 14.79
N MET A 212 13.10 11.72 14.20
CA MET A 212 13.30 11.17 12.86
C MET A 212 12.74 9.75 12.77
N ARG A 213 12.19 9.40 11.61
CA ARG A 213 11.96 8.00 11.28
C ARG A 213 13.32 7.33 11.06
N PRO A 214 13.44 6.03 11.34
CA PRO A 214 14.67 5.31 11.04
C PRO A 214 15.11 5.46 9.58
N GLU A 215 14.20 5.49 8.60
CA GLU A 215 14.57 5.71 7.20
C GLU A 215 15.14 7.11 6.93
N GLU A 216 14.75 8.11 7.72
CA GLU A 216 15.26 9.48 7.62
C GLU A 216 16.67 9.57 8.25
N ALA A 217 16.84 9.02 9.45
CA ALA A 217 18.12 9.09 10.17
C ALA A 217 19.28 8.39 9.44
N PHE A 218 18.96 7.29 8.75
CA PHE A 218 19.92 6.50 7.96
C PHE A 218 19.99 6.91 6.48
N GLU A 219 19.34 8.02 6.09
CA GLU A 219 19.38 8.58 4.72
C GLU A 219 18.99 7.57 3.62
N GLU A 220 18.02 6.71 3.92
CA GLU A 220 17.54 5.70 2.98
C GLU A 220 16.50 6.32 2.03
N ILE A 221 16.38 5.80 0.80
CA ILE A 221 15.28 6.16 -0.13
C ILE A 221 15.26 7.68 -0.43
N GLY A 222 16.44 8.25 -0.68
CA GLY A 222 16.59 9.67 -1.03
C GLY A 222 16.39 10.65 0.13
N ASN A 223 16.14 10.17 1.35
CA ASN A 223 16.10 11.03 2.53
C ASN A 223 17.51 11.57 2.82
N ARG A 224 17.58 12.81 3.29
CA ARG A 224 18.82 13.44 3.79
C ARG A 224 18.50 14.28 5.01
N TRP A 225 19.52 14.54 5.82
CA TRP A 225 19.40 15.55 6.85
C TRP A 225 20.73 16.26 7.13
N GLU A 226 20.62 17.49 7.59
CA GLU A 226 21.76 18.34 7.90
C GLU A 226 21.50 19.16 9.16
N ALA A 227 22.58 19.44 9.88
CA ALA A 227 22.53 20.31 11.04
C ALA A 227 22.66 21.77 10.57
N GLU A 228 21.66 22.58 10.89
CA GLU A 228 21.66 24.03 10.69
C GLU A 228 22.03 24.73 12.02
N ALA A 229 22.12 26.06 12.00
CA ALA A 229 22.42 26.87 13.18
C ALA A 229 21.37 26.69 14.28
N ASP A 230 20.08 26.74 13.91
CA ASP A 230 18.96 26.74 14.86
C ASP A 230 18.26 25.38 14.97
N GLY A 231 18.65 24.36 14.20
CA GLY A 231 17.91 23.09 14.16
C GLY A 231 18.55 22.02 13.29
N ILE A 232 17.80 20.94 13.07
CA ILE A 232 18.15 19.87 12.14
C ILE A 232 17.12 19.87 11.00
N ARG A 233 17.59 20.11 9.77
CA ARG A 233 16.79 20.03 8.56
C ARG A 233 16.68 18.58 8.12
N ILE A 234 15.45 18.12 7.91
CA ILE A 234 15.13 16.77 7.42
C ILE A 234 14.46 16.93 6.05
N HIS A 235 15.09 16.38 5.02
CA HIS A 235 14.56 16.31 3.65
C HIS A 235 13.81 14.98 3.48
N GLY A 236 12.65 14.88 4.12
CA GLY A 236 11.82 13.68 4.05
C GLY A 236 11.09 13.56 2.71
N THR A 237 11.13 12.38 2.07
CA THR A 237 10.58 12.18 0.71
C THR A 237 9.14 11.64 0.66
N LYS A 238 8.57 11.26 1.81
CA LYS A 238 7.27 10.56 1.84
C LYS A 238 6.06 11.44 1.53
N SER A 239 6.11 12.71 1.90
CA SER A 239 5.01 13.68 1.76
C SER A 239 5.58 15.08 1.82
N SER A 240 4.88 16.09 1.29
CA SER A 240 5.26 17.49 1.41
C SER A 240 5.53 17.92 2.87
N ALA A 241 4.78 17.34 3.81
CA ALA A 241 4.97 17.61 5.23
C ALA A 241 6.20 16.96 5.88
N ALA A 242 6.88 16.04 5.17
CA ALA A 242 8.03 15.33 5.71
C ALA A 242 9.30 16.19 5.67
N GLU A 243 9.35 17.18 4.77
CA GLU A 243 10.35 18.23 4.80
C GLU A 243 10.09 19.21 5.95
N ARG A 244 11.07 19.35 6.85
CA ARG A 244 10.91 20.09 8.12
C ARG A 244 12.24 20.41 8.78
N VAL A 245 12.21 21.33 9.74
CA VAL A 245 13.28 21.55 10.72
C VAL A 245 12.81 21.10 12.09
N VAL A 246 13.68 20.44 12.85
CA VAL A 246 13.40 20.05 14.24
C VAL A 246 14.42 20.70 15.20
N PRO A 247 14.06 20.88 16.48
CA PRO A 247 14.98 21.39 17.50
C PRO A 247 16.26 20.56 17.57
N ARG A 248 17.40 21.25 17.68
CA ARG A 248 18.71 20.61 17.82
C ARG A 248 19.11 20.56 19.30
N VAL A 249 19.07 19.37 19.88
CA VAL A 249 19.47 19.14 21.28
C VAL A 249 20.86 18.47 21.31
N GLY A 250 21.90 19.26 21.59
CA GLY A 250 23.28 18.76 21.71
C GLY A 250 23.99 18.44 20.38
N LEU A 251 25.07 17.68 20.47
CA LEU A 251 25.81 17.20 19.30
C LEU A 251 25.18 15.90 18.77
N LEU A 252 24.63 16.00 17.55
CA LEU A 252 23.99 14.87 16.88
C LEU A 252 24.86 14.40 15.73
N VAL A 253 25.12 13.09 15.67
CA VAL A 253 26.04 12.47 14.71
C VAL A 253 25.27 11.53 13.80
N LYS A 254 25.64 11.51 12.51
CA LYS A 254 25.07 10.56 11.54
C LYS A 254 25.32 9.11 11.98
N PRO A 255 24.35 8.19 11.78
CA PRO A 255 24.57 6.78 12.07
C PRO A 255 25.75 6.23 11.27
N SER A 256 26.70 5.57 11.95
CA SER A 256 27.87 4.96 11.31
C SER A 256 27.68 3.47 11.00
N THR A 257 26.46 2.96 11.14
CA THR A 257 26.12 1.54 10.93
C THR A 257 24.93 1.38 9.99
N LYS A 258 24.68 0.15 9.53
CA LYS A 258 23.47 -0.16 8.76
C LYS A 258 22.25 -0.19 9.69
N ARG A 259 21.09 0.26 9.20
CA ARG A 259 19.83 0.27 9.97
C ARG A 259 19.48 -1.08 10.58
N GLN A 260 19.67 -2.17 9.84
CA GLN A 260 19.39 -3.52 10.33
C GLN A 260 20.25 -3.90 11.55
N ALA A 261 21.52 -3.50 11.58
CA ALA A 261 22.41 -3.76 12.71
C ALA A 261 21.93 -3.00 13.95
N PHE A 262 21.58 -1.72 13.80
CA PHE A 262 20.99 -0.93 14.89
C PHE A 262 19.66 -1.52 15.40
N TYR A 263 18.79 -2.00 14.50
CA TYR A 263 17.53 -2.67 14.85
C TYR A 263 17.76 -3.91 15.72
N GLN A 264 18.76 -4.71 15.39
CA GLN A 264 19.13 -5.89 16.18
C GLN A 264 19.70 -5.48 17.54
N ALA A 265 20.58 -4.48 17.57
CA ALA A 265 21.21 -4.01 18.80
C ALA A 265 20.19 -3.45 19.80
N ILE A 266 19.27 -2.57 19.39
CA ILE A 266 18.26 -2.01 20.30
C ILE A 266 17.29 -3.07 20.82
N ARG A 267 16.90 -4.04 19.97
CA ARG A 267 16.04 -5.14 20.41
C ARG A 267 16.77 -6.07 21.36
N ALA A 268 18.04 -6.36 21.13
CA ALA A 268 18.84 -7.17 22.06
C ALA A 268 18.99 -6.47 23.41
N ALA A 269 19.40 -5.20 23.41
CA ALA A 269 19.62 -4.41 24.63
C ALA A 269 18.33 -4.19 25.44
N SER A 270 17.16 -4.14 24.80
CA SER A 270 15.87 -3.96 25.47
C SER A 270 15.12 -5.26 25.80
N GLY A 271 15.69 -6.44 25.54
CA GLY A 271 14.97 -7.71 25.72
C GLY A 271 13.76 -7.84 24.78
N LYS A 272 13.86 -7.26 23.58
CA LYS A 272 12.85 -7.23 22.50
C LYS A 272 11.61 -6.38 22.81
N THR A 273 11.64 -5.55 23.84
CA THR A 273 10.53 -4.67 24.24
C THR A 273 10.50 -3.34 23.48
N VAL A 274 11.66 -2.80 23.10
CA VAL A 274 11.78 -1.51 22.40
C VAL A 274 12.09 -1.73 20.92
N ALA A 275 11.31 -1.09 20.06
CA ALA A 275 11.61 -0.97 18.64
C ALA A 275 12.19 0.41 18.32
N PRO A 276 12.99 0.56 17.26
CA PRO A 276 13.51 1.86 16.79
C PRO A 276 12.46 2.95 16.62
N TYR A 277 11.23 2.58 16.24
CA TYR A 277 10.12 3.55 16.10
C TYR A 277 9.63 4.09 17.46
N ASP A 278 9.90 3.38 18.57
CA ASP A 278 9.60 3.86 19.91
C ASP A 278 10.49 5.03 20.32
N CYS A 279 11.67 5.20 19.73
CA CYS A 279 12.48 6.41 19.92
C CYS A 279 11.74 7.67 19.44
N ARG A 280 11.02 7.57 18.31
CA ARG A 280 10.18 8.66 17.80
C ARG A 280 8.95 8.92 18.67
N ARG A 281 8.37 7.86 19.26
CA ARG A 281 7.27 8.00 20.23
C ARG A 281 7.74 8.62 21.55
N THR A 282 8.95 8.27 21.97
CA THR A 282 9.68 8.85 23.11
C THR A 282 9.86 10.34 22.89
N TYR A 283 10.36 10.75 21.71
CA TYR A 283 10.45 12.16 21.35
C TYR A 283 9.10 12.90 21.44
N ALA A 284 8.04 12.31 20.86
CA ALA A 284 6.70 12.89 20.92
C ALA A 284 6.20 13.05 22.36
N GLN A 285 6.45 12.06 23.23
CA GLN A 285 6.12 12.15 24.65
C GLN A 285 6.94 13.24 25.34
N TRP A 286 8.24 13.36 25.04
CA TRP A 286 9.09 14.37 25.67
C TRP A 286 8.70 15.79 25.27
N LEU A 287 8.31 16.02 24.01
CA LEU A 287 7.72 17.29 23.57
C LEU A 287 6.47 17.65 24.38
N ASP A 288 5.62 16.66 24.67
CA ASP A 288 4.43 16.85 25.50
C ASP A 288 4.78 17.18 26.95
N LEU A 289 5.77 16.47 27.54
CA LEU A 289 6.26 16.73 28.89
C LEU A 289 6.82 18.15 29.06
N VAL A 290 7.52 18.67 28.06
CA VAL A 290 8.01 20.06 28.06
C VAL A 290 6.99 21.07 27.54
N ARG A 291 5.74 20.64 27.33
CA ARG A 291 4.60 21.49 26.92
C ARG A 291 4.78 22.21 25.59
N VAL A 292 5.50 21.61 24.64
CA VAL A 292 5.61 22.14 23.27
C VAL A 292 4.21 22.17 22.63
N PRO A 293 3.76 23.29 22.05
CA PRO A 293 2.44 23.39 21.45
C PRO A 293 2.19 22.32 20.36
N GLN A 294 0.97 21.76 20.30
CA GLN A 294 0.62 20.62 19.43
C GLN A 294 0.92 20.87 17.94
N PHE A 295 0.79 22.11 17.47
CA PHE A 295 1.09 22.47 16.07
C PHE A 295 2.59 22.35 15.78
N ARG A 296 3.46 22.74 16.71
CA ARG A 296 4.92 22.55 16.62
C ARG A 296 5.26 21.07 16.68
N GLN A 297 4.67 20.32 17.61
CA GLN A 297 4.87 18.87 17.68
C GLN A 297 4.50 18.18 16.35
N SER A 298 3.35 18.54 15.78
CA SER A 298 2.87 18.00 14.51
C SER A 298 3.83 18.35 13.36
N TYR A 299 4.35 19.58 13.34
CA TYR A 299 5.38 20.01 12.40
C TYR A 299 6.69 19.21 12.57
N TYR A 300 7.24 19.08 13.79
CA TYR A 300 8.48 18.35 14.06
C TYR A 300 8.39 16.86 13.75
N LEU A 301 7.20 16.28 13.91
CA LEU A 301 6.93 14.91 13.50
C LEU A 301 6.67 14.81 11.98
N GLY A 302 6.59 15.90 11.24
CA GLY A 302 6.30 15.86 9.80
C GLY A 302 4.90 15.32 9.50
N HIS A 303 3.93 15.62 10.36
CA HIS A 303 2.52 15.37 10.11
C HIS A 303 1.96 16.53 9.27
N GLY A 304 1.23 16.22 8.21
CA GLY A 304 0.53 17.23 7.41
C GLY A 304 -0.55 17.95 8.25
N PRO A 305 -0.89 19.21 7.91
CA PRO A 305 -2.00 19.89 8.57
C PRO A 305 -3.29 19.12 8.30
N LYS A 306 -4.11 18.93 9.33
CA LYS A 306 -5.42 18.26 9.21
C LYS A 306 -6.54 19.22 8.83
N ASN A 307 -6.33 20.52 9.01
CA ASN A 307 -7.27 21.60 8.73
C ASN A 307 -6.54 22.91 8.41
N LEU A 308 -7.29 23.94 7.99
CA LEU A 308 -6.77 25.26 7.64
C LEU A 308 -6.07 25.95 8.84
N ASP A 309 -6.60 25.82 10.05
CA ASP A 309 -6.00 26.42 11.25
C ASP A 309 -4.58 25.89 11.51
N GLN A 310 -4.38 24.57 11.37
CA GLN A 310 -3.06 23.96 11.46
C GLN A 310 -2.14 24.39 10.32
N LEU A 311 -2.68 24.68 9.13
CA LEU A 311 -1.89 25.21 8.02
C LEU A 311 -1.38 26.63 8.34
N TYR A 312 -2.23 27.49 8.91
CA TYR A 312 -1.84 28.84 9.31
C TYR A 312 -0.83 28.83 10.46
N GLN A 313 -1.02 27.98 11.47
CA GLN A 313 -0.07 27.82 12.57
C GLN A 313 1.27 27.22 12.13
N ARG A 314 1.28 26.48 11.02
CA ARG A 314 2.49 25.90 10.42
C ARG A 314 3.36 26.95 9.72
N MET A 315 2.86 28.18 9.51
CA MET A 315 3.64 29.22 8.83
C MET A 315 4.84 29.66 9.67
N ARG A 316 6.00 29.17 9.20
CA ARG A 316 7.40 29.55 9.44
C ARG A 316 8.13 28.78 10.53
N ALA A 317 9.28 28.22 10.15
CA ALA A 317 10.34 27.81 11.05
C ALA A 317 10.86 29.06 11.78
N CYS A 318 10.22 29.41 12.88
CA CYS A 318 10.71 30.47 13.75
C CYS A 318 11.93 29.90 14.49
N GLY A 319 13.12 30.40 14.17
CA GLY A 319 14.35 29.98 14.86
C GLY A 319 14.25 30.09 16.39
N GLU A 320 13.44 31.04 16.88
CA GLU A 320 13.14 31.19 18.31
C GLU A 320 12.43 29.96 18.88
N TYR A 321 11.41 29.42 18.20
CA TYR A 321 10.70 28.22 18.65
C TYR A 321 11.63 27.01 18.70
N LEU A 322 12.50 26.86 17.69
CA LEU A 322 13.47 25.77 17.67
C LEU A 322 14.46 25.86 18.83
N ARG A 323 14.93 27.07 19.16
CA ARG A 323 15.84 27.31 20.29
C ARG A 323 15.15 27.10 21.64
N GLU A 324 13.96 27.65 21.82
CA GLU A 324 13.12 27.48 23.01
C GLU A 324 12.86 26.00 23.30
N ASP A 325 12.36 25.28 22.30
CA ASP A 325 12.01 23.87 22.43
C ASP A 325 13.27 22.99 22.60
N ALA A 326 14.39 23.35 21.97
CA ALA A 326 15.67 22.67 22.16
C ALA A 326 16.21 22.83 23.59
N ALA A 327 16.11 24.04 24.16
CA ALA A 327 16.53 24.31 25.54
C ALA A 327 15.66 23.55 26.54
N ALA A 328 14.33 23.55 26.35
CA ALA A 328 13.41 22.82 27.21
C ALA A 328 13.66 21.31 27.18
N LEU A 329 13.86 20.73 25.98
CA LEU A 329 14.24 19.33 25.82
C LEU A 329 15.61 19.03 26.44
N GLY A 330 16.58 19.93 26.27
CA GLY A 330 17.92 19.84 26.85
C GLY A 330 17.89 19.76 28.38
N HIS A 331 17.08 20.61 29.02
CA HIS A 331 16.84 20.56 30.46
C HIS A 331 16.18 19.26 30.90
N LEU A 332 15.19 18.77 30.15
CA LEU A 332 14.51 17.51 30.45
C LEU A 332 15.48 16.31 30.45
N VAL A 333 16.31 16.18 29.41
CA VAL A 333 17.24 15.03 29.30
C VAL A 333 18.50 15.20 30.15
N GLY A 334 18.85 16.44 30.49
CA GLY A 334 20.05 16.83 31.22
C GLY A 334 21.27 17.01 30.32
N GLU A 335 22.04 18.07 30.54
CA GLU A 335 23.22 18.47 29.74
C GLU A 335 24.27 17.36 29.55
N ALA A 336 24.41 16.47 30.53
CA ALA A 336 25.38 15.38 30.49
C ALA A 336 25.12 14.36 29.35
N VAL A 337 23.88 14.20 28.88
CA VAL A 337 23.56 13.32 27.73
C VAL A 337 23.89 14.02 26.40
N ALA A 338 23.75 15.34 26.33
CA ALA A 338 23.97 16.15 25.13
C ALA A 338 25.47 16.33 24.79
N LEU A 339 26.35 16.25 25.81
CA LEU A 339 27.81 16.44 25.66
C LEU A 339 28.62 15.13 25.71
N ARG A 340 28.16 14.07 26.40
CA ARG A 340 28.93 12.82 26.58
C ARG A 340 28.84 11.81 25.43
N VAL A 341 28.17 12.13 24.33
CA VAL A 341 28.21 11.28 23.12
C VAL A 341 29.62 11.25 22.48
N VAL A 342 30.52 12.12 22.96
CA VAL A 342 31.97 12.10 22.68
C VAL A 342 32.74 11.91 23.99
N ARG A 343 33.02 10.65 24.33
CA ARG A 343 34.35 10.15 24.70
C ARG A 343 34.39 8.66 24.43
#